data_AF-A0A496VZT8-F1
#
_entry.id   AF-A0A496VZT8-F1
#
_cell.length_a   1.000
_cell.length_b   1.000
_cell.length_c   1.000
_cell.angle_alpha   90.00
_cell.angle_beta   90.00
_cell.angle_gamma   90.00
#
_symmetry.space_group_name_H-M   'P 1'
#
loop_
_entity.id
_entity.type
_entity.pdbx_description
1 polymer ?
#
loop_
_entity_poly.entity_id
_entity_poly.type
_entity_poly.pdbx_seq_one_letter_code
_entity_poly.pdbx_strand_id
1 'polypeptide(L)' 'MTTIELTLEDSQIHFLEQCQSYGFKDKSEAIRAAIQYFSEQLEGQRQLEDSAKLYAEIYETNEETRALTESALSGWPK' A
#
# COMPACT_ATOMS: atom_id res chain seq x y z
N MET A 1 -20.29 14.94 -6.07
CA MET A 1 -18.88 15.31 -6.32
C MET A 1 -18.62 16.60 -5.59
N THR A 2 -17.57 16.64 -4.77
CA THR A 2 -17.14 17.84 -4.05
C THR A 2 -15.92 18.40 -4.77
N THR A 3 -15.86 19.71 -4.94
CA THR A 3 -14.72 20.38 -5.58
C THR A 3 -13.70 20.76 -4.52
N ILE A 4 -12.42 20.55 -4.81
CA ILE A 4 -11.30 20.95 -3.96
C ILE A 4 -10.36 21.85 -4.77
N GLU A 5 -9.77 22.85 -4.13
CA GLU A 5 -8.68 23.63 -4.71
C GLU A 5 -7.35 23.01 -4.26
N LEU A 6 -6.43 22.88 -5.20
CA LEU A 6 -5.13 22.23 -5.00
C LEU A 6 -4.04 23.17 -5.47
N THR A 7 -3.02 23.36 -4.64
CA THR A 7 -1.78 24.00 -5.04
C THR A 7 -0.78 22.91 -5.41
N LEU A 8 -0.21 23.01 -6.61
CA LEU A 8 0.72 22.04 -7.16
C LEU A 8 2.01 22.74 -7.54
N GLU A 9 3.12 22.00 -7.53
CA GLU A 9 4.40 22.49 -8.04
C GLU A 9 4.38 22.55 -9.58
N ASP A 10 5.22 23.41 -10.15
CA ASP A 10 5.32 23.58 -11.62
C ASP A 10 5.60 22.25 -12.34
N SER A 11 6.38 21.37 -11.73
CA SER A 11 6.69 20.02 -12.23
C SER A 11 5.43 19.15 -12.35
N GLN A 12 4.53 19.22 -11.36
CA GLN A 12 3.27 18.49 -11.31
C GLN A 12 2.25 19.07 -12.30
N ILE A 13 2.23 20.41 -12.44
CA ILE A 13 1.40 21.08 -13.45
C ILE A 13 1.82 20.65 -14.85
N HIS A 14 3.14 20.62 -15.14
CA HIS A 14 3.66 20.20 -16.44
C HIS A 14 3.30 18.75 -16.77
N PHE A 15 3.36 17.85 -15.78
CA PHE A 15 2.87 16.47 -15.95
C PHE A 15 1.37 16.44 -16.31
N LEU A 16 0.54 17.21 -15.61
CA LEU A 16 -0.89 17.29 -15.88
C LEU A 16 -1.21 17.91 -17.25
N GLU A 17 -0.38 18.82 -17.76
CA GLU A 17 -0.53 19.33 -19.12
C GLU A 17 -0.29 18.26 -20.18
N GLN A 18 0.57 17.29 -19.88
CA GLN A 18 0.84 16.15 -20.75
C GLN A 18 -0.06 14.94 -20.47
N CYS A 19 -1.02 15.01 -19.54
CA CYS A 19 -1.81 13.84 -19.11
C CYS A 19 -2.50 13.09 -20.27
N GLN A 20 -2.87 13.79 -21.34
CA GLN A 20 -3.49 13.19 -22.53
C GLN A 20 -2.56 12.24 -23.29
N SER A 21 -1.24 12.48 -23.29
CA SER A 21 -0.28 11.57 -23.94
C SER A 21 -0.18 10.22 -23.21
N TYR A 22 -0.56 10.18 -21.93
CA TYR A 22 -0.62 8.98 -21.11
C TYR A 22 -2.00 8.30 -21.13
N GLY A 23 -2.95 8.81 -21.92
CA GLY A 23 -4.28 8.22 -22.10
C GLY A 23 -5.37 8.76 -21.18
N PHE A 24 -5.09 9.79 -20.37
CA PHE A 24 -6.12 10.45 -19.57
C PHE A 24 -6.93 11.45 -20.41
N LYS A 25 -8.25 11.51 -20.21
CA LYS A 25 -9.14 12.47 -20.87
C LYS A 25 -8.85 13.92 -20.46
N ASP A 26 -8.65 14.13 -19.17
CA ASP A 26 -8.45 15.45 -18.58
C ASP A 26 -7.59 15.40 -17.30
N LYS A 27 -7.15 16.57 -16.84
CA LYS A 27 -6.33 16.73 -15.62
C LYS A 27 -7.03 16.16 -14.39
N SER A 28 -8.36 16.28 -14.31
CA SER A 28 -9.13 15.78 -13.17
C SER A 28 -9.19 14.25 -13.15
N GLU A 29 -9.25 13.59 -14.30
CA GLU A 29 -9.14 12.14 -14.40
C GLU A 29 -7.77 11.64 -13.96
N ALA A 30 -6.70 12.30 -14.41
CA ALA A 30 -5.33 11.97 -13.99
C ALA A 30 -5.16 12.10 -12.46
N ILE A 31 -5.66 13.19 -11.86
CA ILE A 31 -5.61 13.40 -10.41
C ILE A 31 -6.43 12.33 -9.67
N ARG A 32 -7.65 12.01 -10.14
CA ARG A 32 -8.47 10.95 -9.52
C ARG A 32 -7.76 9.60 -9.56
N ALA A 33 -7.16 9.24 -10.69
CA ALA A 33 -6.41 8.00 -10.84
C ALA A 33 -5.19 7.96 -9.90
N ALA A 34 -4.45 9.07 -9.79
CA ALA A 34 -3.31 9.17 -8.87
C ALA A 34 -3.72 9.01 -7.39
N ILE A 35 -4.82 9.67 -6.98
CA ILE A 35 -5.34 9.55 -5.61
C ILE A 35 -5.82 8.12 -5.33
N GLN A 36 -6.53 7.50 -6.28
CA GLN A 36 -6.99 6.13 -6.13
C GLN A 36 -5.82 5.16 -5.97
N TYR A 37 -4.83 5.26 -6.85
CA TYR A 37 -3.61 4.45 -6.78
C TYR A 37 -2.90 4.63 -5.43
N PHE A 38 -2.77 5.88 -4.96
CA PHE A 38 -2.12 6.16 -3.68
C PHE A 38 -2.91 5.60 -2.49
N SER A 39 -4.25 5.69 -2.51
CA SER A 39 -5.11 5.11 -1.47
C SER A 39 -4.94 3.59 -1.39
N GLU A 40 -5.00 2.91 -2.53
CA GLU A 40 -4.83 1.45 -2.61
C GLU A 40 -3.45 1.00 -2.10
N GLN A 41 -2.40 1.75 -2.41
CA GLN A 41 -1.05 1.48 -1.89
C GLN A 41 -0.98 1.63 -0.36
N LEU A 42 -1.58 2.70 0.19
CA LEU A 42 -1.61 2.91 1.64
C LEU A 42 -2.47 1.88 2.37
N GLU A 43 -3.63 1.55 1.82
CA GLU A 43 -4.52 0.53 2.37
C GLU A 43 -3.89 -0.86 2.32
N GLY A 44 -3.24 -1.21 1.21
CA GLY A 44 -2.50 -2.47 1.08
C GLY A 44 -1.38 -2.58 2.10
N GLN A 45 -0.61 -1.50 2.33
CA GLN A 45 0.42 -1.48 3.37
C GLN A 45 -0.16 -1.68 4.78
N ARG A 46 -1.26 -0.99 5.10
CA ARG A 46 -1.94 -1.16 6.40
C ARG A 46 -2.48 -2.57 6.59
N GLN A 47 -3.14 -3.14 5.57
CA GLN A 47 -3.65 -4.51 5.64
C GLN A 47 -2.54 -5.53 5.88
N LEU A 48 -1.37 -5.35 5.24
CA LEU A 48 -0.21 -6.20 5.49
C LEU A 48 0.29 -6.08 6.93
N GLU A 49 0.43 -4.86 7.45
CA GLU A 49 0.87 -4.62 8.83
C GLU A 49 -0.13 -5.19 9.85
N ASP A 50 -1.42 -4.97 9.64
CA ASP A 50 -2.50 -5.48 10.50
C ASP A 50 -2.55 -7.01 10.46
N SER A 51 -2.37 -7.61 9.28
CA SER A 51 -2.32 -9.06 9.14
C SER A 51 -1.11 -9.67 9.86
N ALA A 52 0.08 -9.04 9.75
CA ALA A 52 1.29 -9.50 10.43
C ALA A 52 1.14 -9.40 11.95
N LYS A 53 0.54 -8.32 12.46
CA LYS A 53 0.22 -8.16 13.89
C LYS A 53 -0.73 -9.25 14.38
N LEU A 54 -1.82 -9.48 13.65
CA LEU A 54 -2.78 -10.53 14.00
C LEU A 54 -2.14 -11.92 14.00
N TYR A 55 -1.29 -12.21 13.02
CA TYR A 55 -0.52 -13.47 13.00
C TYR A 55 0.43 -13.58 14.20
N ALA A 56 1.10 -12.50 14.60
CA ALA A 56 1.96 -12.50 15.77
C ALA A 56 1.17 -12.77 17.07
N GLU A 57 0.00 -12.15 17.25
CA GLU A 57 -0.88 -12.38 18.40
C GLU A 57 -1.37 -13.84 18.47
N ILE A 58 -1.76 -14.42 17.33
CA ILE A 58 -2.16 -15.84 17.24
C ILE A 58 -0.96 -16.76 17.54
N TYR A 59 0.22 -16.44 17.01
CA TYR A 59 1.42 -17.22 17.23
C TYR A 59 1.87 -17.21 18.70
N GLU A 60 1.77 -16.07 19.39
CA GLU A 60 2.09 -15.97 20.82
C GLU A 60 1.22 -16.87 21.71
N THR A 61 -0.05 -17.01 21.33
CA THR A 61 -1.03 -17.78 22.11
C THR A 61 -1.09 -19.26 21.72
N ASN A 62 -0.45 -19.67 20.62
CA ASN A 62 -0.48 -21.05 20.12
C ASN A 62 0.83 -21.80 20.43
N GLU A 63 0.86 -22.49 21.58
CA GLU A 63 2.01 -23.28 22.04
C GLU A 63 2.44 -24.39 21.08
N GLU A 64 1.49 -25.10 20.46
CA GLU A 64 1.79 -26.19 19.53
C GLU A 64 2.53 -25.68 18.30
N THR A 65 2.08 -24.54 17.74
CA THR A 65 2.69 -23.94 16.55
C THR A 65 4.09 -23.41 16.85
N ARG A 66 4.30 -22.83 18.05
CA ARG A 66 5.62 -22.40 18.50
C ARG A 66 6.57 -23.57 18.68
N ALA A 67 6.12 -24.65 19.33
CA ALA A 67 6.92 -25.85 19.53
C ALA A 67 7.33 -26.52 18.20
N LEU A 68 6.41 -26.57 17.22
CA LEU A 68 6.72 -27.07 15.88
C LEU A 68 7.74 -26.18 15.16
N THR A 69 7.58 -24.85 15.24
CA THR A 69 8.50 -23.88 14.62
C THR A 69 9.90 -23.95 15.24
N GLU A 70 9.98 -24.02 16.58
CA GLU A 70 11.24 -24.19 17.32
C GLU A 70 11.91 -25.52 17.01
N SER A 71 11.14 -26.61 16.85
CA SER A 71 11.67 -27.91 16.48
C SER A 71 12.23 -27.93 15.05
N ALA A 72 11.64 -27.17 14.12
CA ALA A 72 12.09 -27.05 12.73
C ALA A 72 13.37 -26.19 12.59
N LEU A 73 13.64 -25.29 13.54
CA LEU A 73 14.88 -24.52 13.61
C LEU A 73 16.09 -25.39 13.97
N SER A 74 15.87 -26.53 14.63
CA SER A 74 16.93 -27.49 14.96
C SER A 74 17.43 -28.21 13.70
N GLY A 75 18.50 -27.68 13.09
CA GLY A 75 19.16 -28.27 11.92
C GLY A 75 19.29 -27.33 10.73
N TRP A 76 18.80 -26.09 10.82
CA TRP A 76 19.03 -25.09 9.78
C TRP A 76 20.51 -24.67 9.78
N PRO A 77 21.21 -24.72 8.62
CA PRO A 77 22.57 -24.18 8.54
C PRO A 77 22.59 -22.68 8.88
N LYS A 78 23.61 -22.26 9.63
CA LYS A 78 23.87 -20.85 9.95
C LYS A 78 24.14 -20.02 8.70
#